data_AF-A0A0G4E650-F1
#
_entry.id   AF-A0A0G4E650-F1
#
_cell.length_a   1.000
_cell.length_b   1.000
_cell.length_c   1.000
_cell.angle_alpha   90.00
_cell.angle_beta   90.00
_cell.angle_gamma   90.00
#
_symmetry.space_group_name_H-M   'P 1'
#
loop_
_entity.id
_entity.type
_entity.pdbx_description
1 polymer ?
#
loop_
_entity_poly.entity_id
_entity_poly.type
_entity_poly.pdbx_seq_one_letter_code
_entity_poly.pdbx_strand_id
1 'polypeptide(L)'
;MSNFSQFNTPCFPGTSENIWVGETDVIKTASFGGQQMTAMQWTEDGSEYALIYLGQTSTGFDSLSTAQNAAASFAISVLALMSAAITAVN
;
A
#
# COMPACT_ATOMS: atom_id res chain seq x y z
N MET A 1 21.32 -36.35 1.56
CA MET A 1 22.35 -35.34 1.22
C MET A 1 22.10 -34.85 -0.20
N SER A 2 22.41 -33.57 -0.45
CA SER A 2 22.30 -32.83 -1.73
C SER A 2 20.91 -32.22 -1.97
N ASN A 3 20.62 -31.02 -1.45
CA ASN A 3 21.07 -29.67 -1.87
C ASN A 3 20.35 -29.18 -3.14
N PHE A 4 19.24 -28.46 -2.96
CA PHE A 4 18.61 -27.64 -4.00
C PHE A 4 18.80 -26.17 -3.59
N SER A 5 19.84 -25.57 -4.15
CA SER A 5 19.95 -24.13 -4.29
C SER A 5 19.37 -23.73 -5.65
N GLN A 6 18.88 -22.48 -5.73
CA GLN A 6 18.43 -21.75 -6.93
C GLN A 6 16.91 -21.92 -7.23
N PHE A 7 16.10 -20.88 -7.43
CA PHE A 7 16.38 -19.52 -7.87
C PHE A 7 15.59 -18.50 -7.05
N ASN A 8 16.31 -17.46 -6.65
CA ASN A 8 15.79 -16.17 -6.20
C ASN A 8 15.13 -15.52 -7.43
N THR A 9 13.85 -15.80 -7.68
CA THR A 9 13.07 -14.99 -8.62
C THR A 9 12.89 -13.61 -7.97
N PRO A 10 13.34 -12.51 -8.58
CA PRO A 10 12.80 -11.21 -8.21
C PRO A 10 11.31 -11.29 -8.56
N CYS A 11 10.49 -11.49 -7.53
CA CYS A 11 9.06 -11.32 -7.65
C CYS A 11 8.86 -9.84 -7.99
N PHE A 12 8.80 -9.52 -9.28
CA PHE A 12 8.12 -8.31 -9.75
C PHE A 12 6.64 -8.63 -9.57
N PRO A 13 5.99 -8.17 -8.50
CA PRO A 13 4.61 -8.55 -8.26
C PRO A 13 3.78 -7.57 -9.07
N GLY A 14 3.49 -7.94 -10.32
CA GLY A 14 2.41 -7.31 -11.08
C GLY A 14 1.04 -7.52 -10.44
N THR A 15 0.90 -8.44 -9.48
CA THR A 15 -0.37 -8.77 -8.80
C THR A 15 -0.12 -9.49 -7.48
N SER A 16 0.76 -8.99 -6.58
CA SER A 16 0.65 -9.45 -5.19
C SER A 16 -0.64 -8.87 -4.66
N GLU A 17 -1.70 -9.69 -4.66
CA GLU A 17 -2.95 -9.41 -3.96
C GLU A 17 -2.59 -9.17 -2.49
N ASN A 18 -2.37 -7.91 -2.14
CA ASN A 18 -2.14 -7.54 -0.76
C ASN A 18 -3.41 -7.93 -0.02
N ILE A 19 -3.30 -8.86 0.91
CA ILE A 19 -4.46 -9.36 1.66
C ILE A 19 -4.90 -8.23 2.59
N TRP A 20 -6.02 -7.60 2.25
CA TRP A 20 -6.64 -6.57 3.06
C TRP A 20 -7.44 -7.21 4.18
N VAL A 21 -7.08 -6.91 5.42
CA VAL A 21 -7.70 -7.42 6.64
C VAL A 21 -8.36 -6.28 7.40
N GLY A 22 -9.62 -6.47 7.78
CA GLY A 22 -10.39 -5.55 8.61
C GLY A 22 -11.75 -6.16 8.96
N GLU A 23 -12.20 -5.96 10.19
CA GLU A 23 -13.48 -6.49 10.69
C GLU A 23 -14.69 -5.75 10.12
N THR A 24 -14.47 -4.54 9.59
CA THR A 24 -15.52 -3.67 9.03
C THR A 24 -15.18 -3.28 7.60
N ASP A 25 -16.20 -2.99 6.78
CA ASP A 25 -16.02 -2.45 5.42
C ASP A 25 -15.65 -0.95 5.40
N VAL A 26 -15.27 -0.41 6.56
CA VAL A 26 -14.92 1.00 6.75
C VAL A 26 -13.41 1.19 6.84
N ILE A 27 -12.69 0.22 7.42
CA ILE A 27 -11.24 0.29 7.62
C ILE A 27 -10.62 -1.08 7.33
N LYS A 28 -9.68 -1.12 6.40
CA LYS A 28 -8.88 -2.32 6.08
C LYS A 28 -7.40 -1.99 6.06
N THR A 29 -6.59 -2.97 6.42
CA THR A 29 -5.13 -2.84 6.47
C THR A 29 -4.46 -3.93 5.66
N ALA A 30 -3.29 -3.64 5.10
CA ALA A 30 -2.48 -4.59 4.36
C ALA A 30 -0.99 -4.32 4.56
N SER A 31 -0.14 -5.33 4.34
CA SER A 31 1.32 -5.19 4.43
C SER A 31 1.93 -4.94 3.05
N PHE A 32 2.60 -3.80 2.88
CA PHE A 32 3.32 -3.42 1.68
C PHE A 32 4.79 -3.18 2.02
N GLY A 33 5.70 -3.95 1.42
CA GLY A 33 7.14 -3.79 1.65
C GLY A 33 7.56 -3.90 3.12
N GLY A 34 6.84 -4.70 3.92
CA GLY A 34 7.06 -4.85 5.36
C GLY A 34 6.46 -3.73 6.23
N GLN A 35 5.70 -2.81 5.64
CA GLN A 35 5.07 -1.67 6.32
C GLN A 35 3.56 -1.74 6.17
N GLN A 36 2.82 -1.29 7.19
CA GLN A 36 1.37 -1.31 7.15
C GLN A 36 0.84 -0.16 6.28
N MET A 37 -0.09 -0.49 5.39
CA MET A 37 -0.95 0.43 4.68
C MET A 37 -2.38 0.29 5.18
N THR A 38 -3.08 1.42 5.29
CA THR A 38 -4.48 1.48 5.72
C THR A 38 -5.33 2.10 4.63
N ALA A 39 -6.47 1.49 4.32
CA ALA A 39 -7.54 2.04 3.53
C ALA A 39 -8.72 2.28 4.47
N MET A 40 -9.25 3.51 4.52
CA MET A 40 -10.33 3.86 5.44
C MET A 40 -11.31 4.86 4.84
N GLN A 41 -12.54 4.87 5.34
CA GLN A 41 -13.47 5.97 5.12
C GLN A 41 -12.88 7.26 5.68
N TRP A 42 -12.88 8.31 4.87
CA TRP A 42 -12.27 9.60 5.18
C TRP A 42 -13.29 10.62 5.66
N THR A 43 -14.47 10.66 5.02
CA THR A 43 -15.54 11.60 5.35
C THR A 43 -16.59 10.98 6.26
N GLU A 44 -17.20 11.78 7.13
CA GLU A 44 -18.25 11.31 8.05
C GLU A 44 -19.49 10.78 7.32
N ASP A 45 -19.79 11.32 6.14
CA ASP A 45 -20.92 10.91 5.30
C ASP A 45 -20.65 9.62 4.51
N GLY A 46 -19.41 9.13 4.50
CA GLY A 46 -19.01 7.91 3.78
C GLY A 46 -18.92 8.05 2.27
N SER A 47 -18.90 9.28 1.77
CA SER A 47 -18.73 9.56 0.34
C SER A 47 -17.30 9.35 -0.15
N GLU A 48 -16.30 9.42 0.74
CA GLU A 48 -14.89 9.40 0.37
C GLU A 48 -14.08 8.43 1.24
N TYR A 49 -13.11 7.78 0.60
CA TYR A 49 -12.12 6.91 1.21
C TYR A 49 -10.71 7.48 1.01
N ALA A 50 -9.80 7.05 1.88
CA ALA A 50 -8.40 7.43 1.89
C ALA A 50 -7.47 6.20 2.00
N LEU A 51 -6.25 6.37 1.49
CA LEU A 51 -5.11 5.49 1.68
C LEU A 51 -4.06 6.19 2.52
N ILE A 52 -3.53 5.48 3.52
CA ILE A 52 -2.48 5.97 4.41
C ILE A 52 -1.32 4.98 4.39
N TYR A 53 -0.12 5.47 4.11
CA TYR A 53 1.10 4.67 4.07
C TYR A 53 2.32 5.51 4.44
N LEU A 54 3.11 5.05 5.41
CA LEU A 54 4.34 5.74 5.86
C LEU A 54 4.14 7.24 6.18
N GLY A 55 2.97 7.58 6.75
CA GLY A 55 2.61 8.95 7.10
C GLY A 55 2.19 9.83 5.91
N GLN A 56 2.16 9.30 4.68
CA GLN A 56 1.55 9.95 3.53
C GLN A 56 0.08 9.53 3.42
N THR A 57 -0.75 10.45 2.92
CA THR A 57 -2.20 10.23 2.76
C THR A 57 -2.63 10.60 1.35
N SER A 58 -3.40 9.72 0.71
CA SER A 58 -4.14 10.01 -0.52
C SER A 58 -5.62 9.90 -0.23
N THR A 59 -6.40 10.88 -0.64
CA THR A 59 -7.87 10.89 -0.47
C THR A 59 -8.56 10.99 -1.84
N GLY A 60 -9.88 11.09 -1.85
CA GLY A 60 -10.69 11.30 -3.05
C GLY A 60 -11.18 10.02 -3.71
N PHE A 61 -11.13 8.88 -3.00
CA PHE A 61 -11.59 7.61 -3.55
C PHE A 61 -13.08 7.40 -3.28
N ASP A 62 -13.86 7.15 -4.34
CA ASP A 62 -15.32 6.95 -4.22
C ASP A 62 -15.73 5.65 -3.51
N SER A 63 -14.78 4.72 -3.34
CA SER A 63 -15.03 3.46 -2.65
C SER A 63 -13.75 2.86 -2.06
N LEU A 64 -13.92 1.96 -1.09
CA LEU A 64 -12.82 1.19 -0.52
C LEU A 64 -12.07 0.38 -1.59
N SER A 65 -12.78 -0.21 -2.56
CA SER A 65 -12.15 -0.98 -3.64
C SER A 65 -11.30 -0.09 -4.55
N THR A 66 -11.78 1.13 -4.86
CA THR A 66 -11.01 2.10 -5.65
C THR A 66 -9.71 2.49 -4.93
N ALA A 67 -9.78 2.75 -3.62
CA ALA A 67 -8.61 3.00 -2.79
C ALA A 67 -7.64 1.80 -2.83
N GLN A 68 -8.13 0.58 -2.63
CA GLN A 68 -7.30 -0.64 -2.65
C GLN A 68 -6.61 -0.86 -4.00
N ASN A 69 -7.28 -0.58 -5.13
CA ASN A 69 -6.69 -0.71 -6.46
C ASN A 69 -5.57 0.33 -6.70
N ALA A 70 -5.68 1.51 -6.10
CA ALA A 70 -4.66 2.56 -6.19
C ALA A 70 -3.46 2.34 -5.23
N ALA A 71 -3.57 1.40 -4.29
CA ALA A 71 -2.60 1.19 -3.21
C ALA A 71 -1.17 0.91 -3.67
N ALA A 72 -0.99 0.08 -4.70
CA ALA A 72 0.34 -0.22 -5.22
C ALA A 72 1.03 1.02 -5.83
N SER A 73 0.30 1.77 -6.67
CA SER A 73 0.80 3.02 -7.26
C SER A 73 1.08 4.09 -6.21
N PHE A 74 0.23 4.16 -5.17
CA PHE A 74 0.44 5.05 -4.04
C PHE A 74 1.72 4.66 -3.26
N ALA A 75 1.90 3.39 -2.90
CA ALA A 75 3.10 2.92 -2.21
C ALA A 75 4.39 3.26 -2.96
N ILE A 76 4.41 3.02 -4.28
CA ILE A 76 5.56 3.34 -5.14
C ILE A 76 5.85 4.85 -5.10
N SER A 77 4.82 5.69 -5.19
CA SER A 77 4.95 7.15 -5.16
C SER A 77 5.50 7.65 -3.82
N VAL A 78 5.03 7.08 -2.70
CA VAL A 78 5.52 7.41 -1.35
C VAL A 78 6.99 7.04 -1.19
N LEU A 79 7.38 5.83 -1.62
CA LEU A 79 8.77 5.39 -1.56
C LEU A 79 9.69 6.27 -2.42
N ALA A 80 9.24 6.67 -3.62
CA ALA A 80 9.97 7.59 -4.47
C ALA A 80 10.17 8.95 -3.78
N LEU A 81 9.12 9.51 -3.17
CA LEU A 81 9.20 10.77 -2.42
C LEU A 81 10.22 10.70 -1.27
N MET A 82 10.17 9.62 -0.48
CA MET A 82 11.10 9.42 0.64
C MET A 82 12.55 9.28 0.15
N SER A 83 12.78 8.55 -0.95
CA SER A 83 14.12 8.40 -1.53
C SER A 83 14.71 9.73 -2.02
N ALA A 84 13.87 10.58 -2.63
CA ALA A 84 14.25 11.92 -3.06
C ALA A 84 14.56 12.83 -1.86
N ALA A 85 13.76 12.77 -0.80
CA ALA A 85 13.98 13.53 0.41
C ALA A 85 15.30 13.18 1.11
N ILE A 86 15.67 11.90 1.17
CA ILE A 86 16.96 11.46 1.72
C ILE A 86 18.12 12.00 0.87
N THR A 87 17.97 12.00 -0.45
CA THR A 87 19.00 12.49 -1.38
C THR A 87 19.16 14.01 -1.30
N ALA A 88 18.10 14.77 -1.03
CA ALA A 88 18.15 16.23 -0.89
C ALA A 88 18.85 16.72 0.39
N VAL A 89 19.04 15.83 1.38
CA VAL A 89 19.70 16.15 2.66
C VAL A 89 21.21 15.82 2.64
N ASN A 90 21.68 15.07 1.64
CA ASN A 90 23.08 14.71 1.42
C ASN A 90 23.75 15.58 0.34
#